data_AF-A0A1H8LAP2-F1
#
_entry.id   AF-A0A1H8LAP2-F1
#
_cell.length_a   1.000
_cell.length_b   1.000
_cell.length_c   1.000
_cell.angle_alpha   90.00
_cell.angle_beta   90.00
_cell.angle_gamma   90.00
#
_symmetry.space_group_name_H-M   'P 1'
#
loop_
_entity.id
_entity.type
_entity.pdbx_description
1 polymer ?
#
loop_
_entity_poly.entity_id
_entity_poly.type
_entity_poly.pdbx_seq_one_letter_code
_entity_poly.pdbx_strand_id
1 'polypeptide(L)'
;MRNPAESQDDYDNEGPIWPEVKLTAYDRRRVELRDLEAKRDAIQAQGELTAEDQTRLAVLAPLIDKAQKRFDREGQRALDDVSRKRRAIDDWRAGDGREERNQARRKVRAEPNADLSDLTEDQKKQRKLDQTADSRWMKRCRADGWPEARIQAELVVRIRAREAKRAAQVLVDEAEAEMRANPMFGRF
;
A
#
# COMPACT_ATOMS: atom_id res chain seq x y z
N MET A 1 44.51 24.41 -58.24
CA MET A 1 44.66 24.94 -56.85
C MET A 1 43.55 25.99 -56.68
N ARG A 2 42.60 25.98 -55.75
CA ARG A 2 42.23 25.16 -54.58
C ARG A 2 40.68 25.20 -54.55
N ASN A 3 40.00 24.08 -54.30
CA ASN A 3 38.54 24.04 -54.12
C ASN A 3 38.15 24.79 -52.83
N PRO A 4 37.14 25.68 -52.84
CA PRO A 4 36.64 26.34 -51.63
C PRO A 4 35.51 25.53 -50.96
N ALA A 5 35.60 24.20 -50.99
CA ALA A 5 34.58 23.30 -50.45
C ALA A 5 34.97 22.72 -49.08
N GLU A 6 35.68 23.49 -48.26
CA GLU A 6 36.06 23.12 -46.90
C GLU A 6 35.72 24.26 -45.94
N SER A 7 34.44 24.34 -45.55
CA SER A 7 34.02 24.89 -44.26
C SER A 7 32.86 23.99 -43.81
N GLN A 8 33.14 22.96 -43.02
CA GLN A 8 32.87 22.98 -41.57
C GLN A 8 31.42 23.37 -41.25
N ASP A 9 30.48 22.49 -41.59
CA ASP A 9 29.14 22.51 -41.01
C ASP A 9 28.80 21.11 -40.44
N ASP A 10 29.72 20.55 -39.64
CA ASP A 10 29.34 19.58 -38.59
C ASP A 10 28.76 20.41 -37.44
N TYR A 11 27.58 20.96 -37.66
CA TYR A 11 26.78 21.48 -36.55
C TYR A 11 26.19 20.27 -35.84
N ASP A 12 26.85 19.89 -34.74
CA ASP A 12 26.25 19.28 -33.55
C ASP A 12 25.09 20.17 -33.03
N ASN A 13 24.06 20.36 -33.85
CA ASN A 13 22.85 21.09 -33.50
C ASN A 13 21.86 20.14 -32.83
N GLU A 14 22.35 19.38 -31.85
CA GLU A 14 21.49 18.87 -30.79
C GLU A 14 21.16 20.07 -29.91
N GLY A 15 20.15 20.83 -30.33
CA GLY A 15 19.62 21.95 -29.56
C GLY A 15 19.30 21.53 -28.12
N PRO A 16 19.08 22.49 -27.21
CA PRO A 16 18.91 22.20 -25.79
C PRO A 16 17.92 21.07 -25.55
N ILE A 17 18.39 19.94 -25.02
CA ILE A 17 17.53 18.81 -24.65
C ILE A 17 16.70 19.25 -23.44
N TRP A 18 15.49 19.72 -23.69
CA TRP A 18 14.56 20.07 -22.64
C TRP A 18 14.07 18.79 -21.95
N PRO A 19 14.00 18.76 -20.61
CA PRO A 19 13.41 17.63 -19.92
C PRO A 19 11.96 17.44 -20.38
N GLU A 20 11.57 16.18 -20.63
CA GLU A 20 10.20 15.85 -21.02
C GLU A 20 9.19 16.44 -20.03
N VAL A 21 8.27 17.27 -20.53
CA VAL A 21 7.20 17.84 -19.70
C VAL A 21 6.21 16.73 -19.35
N LYS A 22 6.33 16.20 -18.13
CA LYS A 22 5.41 15.19 -17.61
C LYS A 22 4.08 15.84 -17.23
N LEU A 23 3.00 15.45 -17.91
CA LEU A 23 1.65 15.87 -17.54
C LEU A 23 1.35 15.45 -16.11
N THR A 24 0.89 16.39 -15.29
CA THR A 24 0.48 16.07 -13.92
C THR A 24 -0.74 15.15 -13.94
N ALA A 25 -1.03 14.50 -12.81
CA ALA A 25 -2.26 13.73 -12.69
C ALA A 25 -3.51 14.58 -12.97
N TYR A 26 -3.50 15.85 -12.55
CA TYR A 26 -4.57 16.80 -12.82
C TYR A 26 -4.73 17.05 -14.33
N ASP A 27 -3.64 17.36 -15.03
CA ASP A 27 -3.66 17.64 -16.48
C ASP A 27 -4.19 16.45 -17.27
N ARG A 28 -3.76 15.23 -16.91
CA ARG A 28 -4.25 13.99 -17.54
C ARG A 28 -5.76 13.82 -17.38
N ARG A 29 -6.32 14.12 -16.20
CA ARG A 29 -7.78 14.05 -15.97
C ARG A 29 -8.52 15.13 -16.73
N ARG A 30 -7.94 16.32 -16.85
CA ARG A 30 -8.51 17.40 -17.65
C ARG A 30 -8.60 17.03 -19.14
N VAL A 31 -7.53 16.45 -19.68
CA VAL A 31 -7.50 15.96 -21.07
C VAL A 31 -8.54 14.85 -21.28
N GLU A 32 -8.60 13.87 -20.36
CA GLU A 32 -9.60 12.79 -20.41
C GLU A 32 -11.04 13.32 -20.47
N LEU A 33 -11.38 14.31 -19.62
CA LEU A 33 -12.70 14.93 -19.62
C LEU A 33 -12.97 15.67 -20.93
N ARG A 34 -12.04 16.53 -21.35
CA ARG A 34 -12.17 17.32 -22.58
C ARG A 34 -12.34 16.43 -23.81
N ASP A 35 -11.61 15.33 -23.89
CA ASP A 35 -11.71 14.40 -25.03
C ASP A 35 -13.09 13.72 -25.10
N LEU A 36 -13.69 13.41 -23.96
CA LEU A 36 -15.03 12.83 -23.91
C LEU A 36 -16.11 13.87 -24.24
N GLU A 37 -15.97 15.10 -23.75
CA GLU A 37 -16.85 16.22 -24.09
C GLU A 37 -16.77 16.55 -25.58
N ALA A 38 -15.56 16.62 -26.15
CA ALA A 38 -15.37 16.85 -27.57
C ALA A 38 -16.02 15.76 -28.43
N LYS A 39 -15.98 14.50 -28.01
CA LYS A 39 -16.68 13.40 -28.69
C LYS A 39 -18.20 13.56 -28.64
N ARG A 40 -18.75 13.99 -27.49
CA ARG A 40 -20.19 14.28 -27.36
C ARG A 40 -20.57 15.44 -28.29
N ASP A 41 -19.82 16.53 -28.25
CA ASP A 41 -20.11 17.73 -29.01
C ASP A 41 -19.99 17.48 -30.53
N ALA A 42 -19.04 16.66 -30.97
CA ALA A 42 -18.90 16.26 -32.36
C ALA A 42 -20.11 15.46 -32.89
N ILE A 43 -20.74 14.63 -32.04
CA ILE A 43 -21.96 13.90 -32.39
C ILE A 43 -23.16 14.85 -32.41
N GLN A 44 -23.27 15.75 -31.42
CA GLN A 44 -24.37 16.71 -31.34
C GLN A 44 -24.31 17.81 -32.41
N ALA A 45 -23.13 18.08 -32.96
CA ALA A 45 -22.97 19.01 -34.08
C ALA A 45 -23.50 18.47 -35.42
N GLN A 46 -23.84 17.17 -35.49
CA GLN A 46 -24.49 16.58 -36.65
C GLN A 46 -25.98 16.96 -36.64
N GLY A 47 -26.48 17.52 -37.74
CA GLY A 47 -27.83 18.12 -37.80
C GLY A 47 -28.96 17.14 -37.49
N GLU A 48 -28.97 15.97 -38.13
CA GLU A 48 -29.93 14.90 -37.83
C GLU A 48 -29.22 13.75 -37.11
N LEU A 49 -29.57 13.56 -35.83
CA LEU A 49 -29.03 12.49 -34.99
C LEU A 49 -29.68 11.15 -35.37
N THR A 50 -28.87 10.19 -35.80
CA THR A 50 -29.34 8.83 -36.05
C THR A 50 -29.63 8.08 -34.74
N ALA A 51 -30.34 6.95 -34.82
CA ALA A 51 -30.56 6.08 -33.65
C ALA A 51 -29.23 5.57 -33.06
N GLU A 52 -28.22 5.34 -33.90
CA GLU A 52 -26.87 4.96 -33.45
C GLU A 52 -26.21 6.10 -32.66
N ASP A 53 -26.35 7.35 -33.11
CA ASP A 53 -25.78 8.50 -32.41
C ASP A 53 -26.42 8.72 -31.05
N GLN A 54 -27.72 8.48 -30.93
CA GLN A 54 -28.42 8.51 -29.64
C GLN A 54 -27.86 7.45 -28.68
N THR A 55 -27.59 6.22 -29.16
CA THR A 55 -26.97 5.18 -28.31
C THR A 55 -25.54 5.55 -27.90
N ARG A 56 -24.74 6.13 -28.80
CA ARG A 56 -23.38 6.61 -28.48
C ARG A 56 -23.41 7.72 -27.42
N LEU A 57 -24.34 8.68 -27.53
CA LEU A 57 -24.53 9.72 -26.52
C LEU A 57 -24.92 9.14 -25.15
N ALA A 58 -25.81 8.14 -25.13
CA ALA A 58 -26.20 7.45 -23.90
C ALA A 58 -25.02 6.74 -23.23
N VAL A 59 -24.06 6.21 -23.99
CA VAL A 59 -22.82 5.60 -23.45
C VAL A 59 -21.83 6.67 -22.98
N LEU A 60 -21.71 7.79 -23.69
CA LEU A 60 -20.80 8.87 -23.33
C LEU A 60 -21.22 9.59 -22.04
N ALA A 61 -22.52 9.76 -21.79
CA ALA A 61 -23.02 10.44 -20.59
C ALA A 61 -22.45 9.90 -19.25
N PRO A 62 -22.52 8.59 -18.94
CA PRO A 62 -21.93 8.06 -17.71
C PRO A 62 -20.39 8.07 -17.72
N LEU A 63 -19.74 8.08 -18.89
CA LEU A 63 -18.28 8.22 -18.98
C LEU A 63 -17.82 9.63 -18.64
N ILE A 64 -18.53 10.65 -19.14
CA ILE A 64 -18.29 12.06 -18.82
C ILE A 64 -18.51 12.31 -17.33
N ASP A 65 -19.61 11.82 -16.74
CA ASP A 65 -19.85 11.94 -15.29
C ASP A 65 -18.73 11.29 -14.45
N LYS A 66 -18.26 10.09 -14.84
CA LYS A 66 -17.12 9.45 -14.19
C LYS A 66 -15.82 10.25 -14.35
N ALA A 67 -15.56 10.81 -15.53
CA ALA A 67 -14.37 11.62 -15.79
C ALA A 67 -14.40 12.92 -14.98
N GLN A 68 -15.55 13.59 -14.92
CA GLN A 68 -15.76 14.79 -14.09
C GLN A 68 -15.48 14.50 -12.62
N LYS A 69 -16.08 13.44 -12.06
CA LYS A 69 -15.83 13.02 -10.67
C LYS A 69 -14.36 12.74 -10.38
N ARG A 70 -13.62 12.17 -11.35
CA ARG A 70 -12.17 11.93 -11.22
C ARG A 70 -11.40 13.24 -11.26
N PHE A 71 -11.74 14.14 -12.17
CA PHE A 71 -11.13 15.46 -12.29
C PHE A 71 -11.32 16.28 -11.01
N ASP A 72 -12.54 16.36 -10.50
CA ASP A 72 -12.87 17.09 -9.27
C ASP A 72 -12.10 16.52 -8.07
N ARG A 73 -12.08 15.19 -7.92
CA ARG A 73 -11.31 14.52 -6.87
C ARG A 73 -9.82 14.84 -6.95
N GLU A 74 -9.26 14.89 -8.16
CA GLU A 74 -7.85 15.20 -8.34
C GLU A 74 -7.57 16.69 -8.09
N GLY A 75 -8.51 17.58 -8.41
CA GLY A 75 -8.49 18.99 -8.03
C GLY A 75 -8.43 19.17 -6.52
N GLN A 76 -9.29 18.47 -5.76
CA GLN A 76 -9.24 18.48 -4.30
C GLN A 76 -7.90 17.96 -3.75
N ARG A 77 -7.35 16.90 -4.33
CA ARG A 77 -6.04 16.35 -3.95
C ARG A 77 -4.87 17.27 -4.28
N ALA A 78 -4.98 18.08 -5.33
CA ALA A 78 -3.96 19.04 -5.69
C ALA A 78 -3.88 20.19 -4.67
N LEU A 79 -5.00 20.51 -4.01
CA LEU A 79 -5.06 21.51 -2.93
C LEU A 79 -4.60 20.96 -1.57
N ASP A 80 -4.68 19.64 -1.36
CA ASP A 80 -4.27 18.98 -0.10
C ASP A 80 -2.75 18.75 -0.02
N ASP A 81 -2.12 19.39 0.97
CA ASP A 81 -0.68 19.26 1.27
C ASP A 81 -0.24 17.82 1.55
N VAL A 82 -1.08 17.03 2.23
CA VAL A 82 -0.74 15.65 2.57
C VAL A 82 -0.67 14.82 1.29
N SER A 83 -1.65 14.99 0.40
CA SER A 83 -1.69 14.36 -0.92
C SER A 83 -0.51 14.79 -1.79
N ARG A 84 -0.15 16.08 -1.80
CA ARG A 84 1.04 16.58 -2.53
C ARG A 84 2.33 15.95 -2.04
N LYS A 85 2.55 15.91 -0.72
CA LYS A 85 3.73 15.26 -0.11
C LYS A 85 3.80 13.78 -0.45
N ARG A 86 2.67 13.06 -0.38
CA ARG A 86 2.62 11.64 -0.75
C ARG A 86 2.95 11.41 -2.22
N ARG A 87 2.45 12.26 -3.12
CA ARG A 87 2.76 12.18 -4.55
C ARG A 87 4.26 12.38 -4.80
N ALA A 88 4.88 13.40 -4.21
CA ALA A 88 6.31 13.64 -4.35
C ALA A 88 7.15 12.45 -3.86
N ILE A 89 6.76 11.84 -2.73
CA ILE A 89 7.39 10.62 -2.22
C ILE A 89 7.25 9.47 -3.21
N ASP A 90 6.05 9.26 -3.77
CA ASP A 90 5.80 8.18 -4.72
C ASP A 90 6.51 8.39 -6.07
N ASP A 91 6.60 9.63 -6.54
CA ASP A 91 7.37 10.02 -7.72
C ASP A 91 8.86 9.73 -7.51
N TRP A 92 9.42 10.13 -6.36
CA TRP A 92 10.79 9.81 -5.99
C TRP A 92 11.02 8.30 -5.91
N ARG A 93 10.08 7.54 -5.31
CA ARG A 93 10.16 6.07 -5.22
C ARG A 93 10.09 5.37 -6.58
N ALA A 94 9.47 6.00 -7.58
CA ALA A 94 9.35 5.46 -8.93
C ALA A 94 10.58 5.77 -9.80
N GLY A 95 11.22 6.92 -9.57
CA GLY A 95 12.45 7.36 -10.23
C GLY A 95 13.69 7.11 -9.39
N ASP A 96 14.39 8.18 -9.03
CA ASP A 96 15.73 8.19 -8.44
C ASP A 96 15.83 7.38 -7.15
N GLY A 97 14.79 7.41 -6.31
CA GLY A 97 14.73 6.67 -5.05
C GLY A 97 14.42 5.18 -5.17
N ARG A 98 14.19 4.68 -6.38
CA ARG A 98 13.79 3.28 -6.60
C ARG A 98 14.87 2.32 -6.12
N GLU A 99 16.13 2.60 -6.43
CA GLU A 99 17.24 1.74 -6.05
C GLU A 99 17.48 1.76 -4.53
N GLU A 100 17.56 2.96 -3.94
CA GLU A 100 17.72 3.13 -2.49
C GLU A 100 16.58 2.44 -1.72
N ARG A 101 15.33 2.61 -2.16
CA ARG A 101 14.17 1.91 -1.58
C ARG A 101 14.34 0.40 -1.67
N ASN A 102 14.76 -0.11 -2.83
CA ASN A 102 14.94 -1.55 -3.03
C ASN A 102 16.07 -2.10 -2.17
N GLN A 103 17.20 -1.39 -2.05
CA GLN A 103 18.30 -1.74 -1.17
C GLN A 103 17.84 -1.78 0.30
N ALA A 104 17.10 -0.78 0.76
CA ALA A 104 16.53 -0.75 2.10
C ALA A 104 15.60 -1.94 2.38
N ARG A 105 14.80 -2.37 1.39
CA ARG A 105 13.92 -3.54 1.49
C ARG A 105 14.66 -4.87 1.42
N ARG A 106 15.79 -4.92 0.71
CA ARG A 106 16.65 -6.11 0.54
C ARG A 106 17.64 -6.31 1.67
N LYS A 107 17.61 -5.48 2.73
CA LYS A 107 18.45 -5.69 3.92
C LYS A 107 18.22 -7.10 4.45
N VAL A 108 19.22 -7.96 4.23
CA VAL A 108 19.34 -9.27 4.86
C VAL A 108 19.37 -9.00 6.36
N ARG A 109 18.54 -9.70 7.12
CA ARG A 109 18.53 -9.55 8.58
C ARG A 109 19.92 -9.90 9.08
N ALA A 110 20.47 -9.09 9.99
CA ALA A 110 21.77 -9.35 10.59
C ALA A 110 21.77 -10.69 11.34
N GLU A 111 20.63 -11.06 11.92
CA GLU A 111 20.41 -12.33 12.58
C GLU A 111 19.42 -13.20 11.79
N PRO A 112 19.69 -14.51 11.65
CA PRO A 112 18.70 -15.43 11.10
C PRO A 112 17.46 -15.44 12.00
N ASN A 113 16.30 -15.74 11.41
CA ASN A 113 15.07 -15.93 12.20
C ASN A 113 15.32 -17.07 13.21
N ALA A 114 14.77 -16.93 14.43
CA ALA A 114 14.80 -18.01 15.41
C ALA A 114 14.26 -19.30 14.80
N ASP A 115 14.99 -20.41 15.00
CA ASP A 115 14.50 -21.72 14.55
C ASP A 115 13.24 -22.09 15.33
N LEU A 116 12.22 -22.51 14.59
CA LEU A 116 10.90 -22.90 15.10
C LEU A 116 10.57 -24.35 14.75
N SER A 117 11.55 -25.12 14.27
CA SER A 117 11.40 -26.50 13.82
C SER A 117 10.82 -27.41 14.91
N ASP A 118 11.17 -27.17 16.18
CA ASP A 118 10.72 -27.93 17.34
C ASP A 118 9.26 -27.67 17.76
N LEU A 119 8.61 -26.63 17.21
CA LEU A 119 7.24 -26.27 17.58
C LEU A 119 6.22 -26.92 16.64
N THR A 120 5.11 -27.40 17.21
CA THR A 120 3.95 -27.81 16.41
C THR A 120 3.29 -26.60 15.75
N GLU A 121 2.51 -26.80 14.69
CA GLU A 121 1.82 -25.71 13.99
C GLU A 121 0.90 -24.90 14.92
N ASP A 122 0.24 -25.56 15.87
CA ASP A 122 -0.64 -24.88 16.83
C ASP A 122 0.16 -24.08 17.87
N GLN A 123 1.32 -24.58 18.30
CA GLN A 123 2.25 -23.81 19.13
C GLN A 123 2.82 -22.60 18.37
N LYS A 124 3.12 -22.74 17.07
CA LYS A 124 3.56 -21.61 16.22
C LYS A 124 2.47 -20.54 16.10
N LYS A 125 1.22 -20.94 15.86
CA LYS A 125 0.07 -20.02 15.83
C LYS A 125 -0.08 -19.29 17.15
N GLN A 126 -0.02 -20.01 18.28
CA GLN A 126 -0.14 -19.42 19.60
C GLN A 126 0.99 -18.42 19.87
N ARG A 127 2.24 -18.78 19.57
CA ARG A 127 3.40 -17.89 19.67
C ARG A 127 3.21 -16.61 18.85
N LYS A 128 2.65 -16.69 17.64
CA LYS A 128 2.37 -15.51 16.82
C LYS A 128 1.30 -14.60 17.43
N LEU A 129 0.25 -15.18 18.01
CA LEU A 129 -0.79 -14.44 18.73
C LEU A 129 -0.20 -13.72 19.94
N ASP A 130 0.64 -14.41 20.71
CA ASP A 130 1.34 -13.88 21.87
C ASP A 130 2.24 -12.70 21.50
N GLN A 131 3.12 -12.89 20.51
CA GLN A 131 4.00 -11.83 20.00
C GLN A 131 3.22 -10.59 19.55
N THR A 132 2.06 -10.81 18.91
CA THR A 132 1.20 -9.70 18.47
C THR A 132 0.59 -8.97 19.65
N ALA A 133 0.11 -9.70 20.67
CA ALA A 133 -0.45 -9.13 21.88
C ALA A 133 0.59 -8.32 22.66
N ASP A 134 1.79 -8.87 22.80
CA ASP A 134 2.91 -8.24 23.53
C ASP A 134 3.41 -6.98 22.80
N SER A 135 3.55 -7.04 21.48
CA SER A 135 3.89 -5.87 20.65
C SER A 135 2.87 -4.74 20.78
N ARG A 136 1.56 -5.07 20.76
CA ARG A 136 0.48 -4.10 20.96
C ARG A 136 0.49 -3.50 22.36
N TRP A 137 0.77 -4.32 23.37
CA TRP A 137 0.88 -3.85 24.76
C TRP A 137 2.08 -2.92 24.94
N MET A 138 3.27 -3.30 24.46
CA MET A 138 4.46 -2.44 24.49
C MET A 138 4.22 -1.11 23.78
N LYS A 139 3.58 -1.14 22.60
CA LYS A 139 3.23 0.09 21.86
C LYS A 139 2.36 1.03 22.69
N ARG A 140 1.41 0.49 23.45
CA ARG A 140 0.54 1.27 24.34
C ARG A 140 1.33 1.88 25.50
N CYS A 141 2.14 1.09 26.20
CA CYS A 141 2.98 1.59 27.28
C CYS A 141 3.94 2.70 26.82
N ARG A 142 4.51 2.58 25.61
CA ARG A 142 5.32 3.66 25.01
C ARG A 142 4.50 4.93 24.74
N ALA A 143 3.28 4.78 24.23
CA ALA A 143 2.37 5.91 24.04
C ALA A 143 1.97 6.58 25.37
N ASP A 144 1.87 5.79 26.44
CA ASP A 144 1.59 6.25 27.80
C ASP A 144 2.85 6.80 28.52
N GLY A 145 3.99 6.91 27.82
CA GLY A 145 5.22 7.51 28.33
C GLY A 145 6.01 6.63 29.31
N TRP A 146 5.80 5.31 29.32
CA TRP A 146 6.53 4.43 30.22
C TRP A 146 8.01 4.30 29.81
N PRO A 147 8.97 4.32 30.76
CA PRO A 147 10.37 4.05 30.47
C PRO A 147 10.58 2.64 29.90
N GLU A 148 11.47 2.49 28.91
CA GLU A 148 11.67 1.19 28.22
C GLU A 148 12.10 0.08 29.20
N ALA A 149 12.95 0.40 30.18
CA ALA A 149 13.35 -0.56 31.21
C ALA A 149 12.15 -1.13 32.01
N ARG A 150 11.16 -0.28 32.31
CA ARG A 150 9.93 -0.70 32.99
C ARG A 150 9.08 -1.59 32.08
N ILE A 151 8.95 -1.22 30.79
CA ILE A 151 8.20 -2.02 29.81
C ILE A 151 8.79 -3.42 29.70
N GLN A 152 10.12 -3.56 29.66
CA GLN A 152 10.78 -4.86 29.57
C GLN A 152 10.57 -5.70 30.85
N ALA A 153 10.70 -5.09 32.03
CA ALA A 153 10.46 -5.80 33.29
C ALA A 153 9.03 -6.34 33.40
N GLU A 154 8.04 -5.51 33.06
CA GLU A 154 6.61 -5.86 33.08
C GLU A 154 6.24 -6.88 32.00
N LEU A 155 6.93 -6.85 30.85
CA LEU A 155 6.74 -7.85 29.80
C LEU A 155 7.09 -9.25 30.30
N VAL A 156 8.21 -9.39 31.02
CA VAL A 156 8.63 -10.67 31.61
C VAL A 156 7.57 -11.19 32.58
N VAL A 157 7.00 -10.32 33.42
CA VAL A 157 5.93 -10.69 34.35
C VAL A 157 4.68 -11.16 33.59
N ARG A 158 4.28 -10.45 32.52
CA ARG A 158 3.13 -10.85 31.69
C ARG A 158 3.34 -12.20 31.00
N ILE A 159 4.53 -12.46 30.49
CA ILE A 159 4.87 -13.74 29.85
C ILE A 159 4.74 -14.87 30.87
N ARG A 160 5.37 -14.72 32.05
CA ARG A 160 5.29 -15.72 33.13
C ARG A 160 3.86 -15.97 33.59
N ALA A 161 3.06 -14.91 33.76
CA ALA A 161 1.66 -15.05 34.15
C ALA A 161 0.83 -15.82 33.10
N ARG A 162 1.12 -15.61 31.82
CA ARG A 162 0.46 -16.33 30.72
C ARG A 162 0.86 -17.80 30.68
N GLU A 163 2.14 -18.09 30.86
CA GLU A 163 2.66 -19.47 30.94
C GLU A 163 2.08 -20.22 32.15
N ALA A 164 2.04 -19.58 33.32
CA ALA A 164 1.42 -20.15 34.52
C ALA A 164 -0.07 -20.46 34.31
N LYS A 165 -0.81 -19.54 33.66
CA LYS A 165 -2.22 -19.77 33.33
C LYS A 165 -2.41 -20.95 32.38
N ARG A 166 -1.51 -21.15 31.40
CA ARG A 166 -1.57 -22.31 30.51
C ARG A 166 -1.23 -23.60 31.22
N ALA A 167 -0.21 -23.61 32.07
CA ALA A 167 0.13 -24.78 32.86
C ALA A 167 -1.06 -25.21 33.74
N ALA A 168 -1.74 -24.26 34.37
CA ALA A 168 -2.97 -24.53 35.12
C ALA A 168 -4.11 -25.06 34.22
N GLN A 169 -4.29 -24.51 33.01
CA GLN A 169 -5.31 -24.99 32.08
C GLN A 169 -5.05 -26.43 31.62
N VAL A 170 -3.80 -26.79 31.35
CA VAL A 170 -3.44 -28.16 30.98
C VAL A 170 -3.85 -29.15 32.06
N LEU A 171 -3.59 -28.83 33.33
CA LEU A 171 -4.01 -29.69 34.46
C LEU A 171 -5.55 -29.83 34.55
N VAL A 172 -6.30 -28.77 34.25
CA VAL A 172 -7.76 -28.81 34.21
C VAL A 172 -8.25 -29.67 33.05
N ASP A 173 -7.67 -29.50 31.87
CA ASP A 173 -8.04 -30.25 30.67
C ASP A 173 -7.70 -31.75 30.83
N GLU A 174 -6.58 -32.08 31.47
CA GLU A 174 -6.19 -33.45 31.82
C GLU A 174 -7.20 -34.07 32.80
N ALA A 175 -7.56 -33.35 33.88
CA ALA A 175 -8.56 -33.83 34.84
C ALA A 175 -9.96 -34.00 34.19
N GLU A 176 -10.36 -33.11 33.28
CA GLU A 176 -11.61 -33.22 32.54
C GLU A 176 -11.59 -34.39 31.55
N ALA A 177 -10.46 -34.64 30.90
CA ALA A 177 -10.28 -35.79 30.02
C ALA A 177 -10.35 -37.12 30.80
N GLU A 178 -9.73 -37.20 31.97
CA GLU A 178 -9.83 -38.35 32.88
C GLU A 178 -11.27 -38.59 33.35
N MET A 179 -11.99 -37.53 33.71
CA MET A 179 -13.41 -37.63 34.05
C MET A 179 -14.25 -38.14 32.88
N ARG A 180 -14.05 -37.62 31.67
CA ARG A 180 -14.76 -38.09 30.46
C ARG A 180 -14.39 -39.50 30.04
N ALA A 181 -13.18 -39.96 30.34
CA ALA A 181 -12.74 -41.34 30.08
C ALA A 181 -13.42 -42.36 31.01
N ASN A 182 -14.02 -41.92 32.12
CA ASN A 182 -14.77 -42.78 33.01
C ASN A 182 -16.12 -43.20 32.37
N PRO A 183 -16.39 -44.51 32.17
CA PRO A 183 -17.61 -45.01 31.52
C PRO A 183 -18.93 -44.66 32.24
N MET A 184 -18.83 -44.25 33.52
CA MET A 184 -19.97 -43.85 34.34
C MET A 184 -20.22 -42.33 34.34
N PHE A 185 -19.32 -41.54 33.74
CA PHE A 185 -19.46 -40.09 33.68
C PHE A 185 -20.59 -39.70 32.72
N GLY A 186 -21.59 -38.96 33.23
CA GLY A 186 -22.74 -38.52 32.43
C GLY A 186 -23.89 -39.53 32.28
N ARG A 187 -23.86 -40.67 32.97
CA ARG A 187 -25.03 -41.54 33.12
C ARG A 187 -25.88 -41.06 34.30
N PHE A 188 -26.89 -40.25 34.00
CA PHE A 188 -28.03 -39.97 34.89
C PHE A 188 -29.27 -40.67 34.35
#